data_AF-A0A534CYG9-F1
#
_entry.id   AF-A0A534CYG9-F1
#
_cell.length_a   1.000
_cell.length_b   1.000
_cell.length_c   1.000
_cell.angle_alpha   90.00
_cell.angle_beta   90.00
_cell.angle_gamma   90.00
#
_symmetry.space_group_name_H-M   'P 1'
#
loop_
_entity.id
_entity.type
_entity.pdbx_description
1 polymer ?
#
loop_
_entity_poly.entity_id
_entity_poly.type
_entity_poly.pdbx_seq_one_letter_code
_entity_poly.pdbx_strand_id
1 'polypeptide(L)'
;MKTHHNVTPRQEALAERHLCAALAALRTPEECRAFLRDLCTPAELQAMADRWTVVDCLKRGLPYRGIQRLTGVSVTTIGRVARFLAAGHGGYDTAARRLAQTRSAPARRGAGASTESTAGVGKRARRRMEAARHE
;
A
#
# COMPACT_ATOMS: atom_id res chain seq x y z
N MET A 1 -24.24 -18.56 -14.45
CA MET A 1 -24.10 -19.01 -13.05
C MET A 1 -25.47 -19.49 -12.61
N LYS A 2 -25.62 -20.74 -12.13
CA LYS A 2 -26.93 -21.24 -11.67
C LYS A 2 -27.28 -20.50 -10.38
N THR A 3 -28.35 -19.71 -10.39
CA THR A 3 -28.88 -19.02 -9.20
C THR A 3 -29.61 -20.04 -8.34
N HIS A 4 -28.87 -20.72 -7.47
CA HIS A 4 -29.46 -21.49 -6.37
C HIS A 4 -29.61 -20.55 -5.18
N HIS A 5 -30.66 -19.73 -5.17
CA HIS A 5 -30.95 -18.84 -4.06
C HIS A 5 -32.14 -19.36 -3.26
N ASN A 6 -31.84 -20.09 -2.18
CA ASN A 6 -32.80 -20.35 -1.09
C ASN A 6 -32.60 -19.34 0.05
N VAL A 7 -32.21 -18.11 -0.30
CA VAL A 7 -31.71 -17.09 0.62
C VAL A 7 -32.50 -15.81 0.38
N THR A 8 -32.94 -15.16 1.45
CA THR A 8 -33.70 -13.91 1.39
C THR A 8 -32.76 -12.72 1.16
N PRO A 9 -33.23 -11.58 0.60
CA PRO A 9 -32.42 -10.38 0.43
C PRO A 9 -31.77 -9.88 1.74
N ARG A 10 -32.44 -10.09 2.87
CA ARG A 10 -31.91 -9.76 4.20
C ARG A 10 -30.70 -10.63 4.55
N GLN A 11 -30.75 -11.92 4.24
CA GLN A 11 -29.66 -12.84 4.50
C GLN A 11 -28.46 -12.59 3.57
N GLU A 12 -28.71 -12.23 2.30
CA GLU A 12 -27.65 -11.79 1.38
C GLU A 12 -26.89 -10.57 1.92
N ALA A 13 -27.62 -9.52 2.32
CA ALA A 13 -27.03 -8.31 2.89
C ALA A 13 -26.27 -8.59 4.20
N LEU A 14 -26.75 -9.54 5.01
CA LEU A 14 -26.05 -9.95 6.22
C LEU A 14 -24.74 -10.69 5.90
N ALA A 15 -24.77 -11.60 4.92
CA ALA A 15 -23.59 -12.32 4.46
C ALA A 15 -22.53 -11.36 3.89
N GLU A 16 -22.94 -10.38 3.09
CA GLU A 16 -22.05 -9.32 2.57
C GLU A 16 -21.39 -8.53 3.72
N ARG A 17 -22.19 -8.09 4.71
CA ARG A 17 -21.66 -7.36 5.87
C ARG A 17 -20.64 -8.18 6.66
N HIS A 18 -20.91 -9.46 6.90
CA HIS A 18 -19.98 -10.34 7.60
C HIS A 18 -18.69 -10.54 6.80
N LEU A 19 -18.77 -10.71 5.48
CA LEU A 19 -17.59 -10.81 4.62
C LEU A 19 -16.76 -9.52 4.66
N CYS A 20 -17.39 -8.34 4.57
CA CYS A 20 -16.69 -7.06 4.69
C CYS A 20 -16.01 -6.90 6.07
N ALA A 21 -16.68 -7.33 7.15
CA ALA A 21 -16.09 -7.30 8.49
C ALA A 21 -14.87 -8.24 8.61
N ALA A 22 -14.95 -9.44 8.04
CA ALA A 22 -13.83 -10.38 8.00
C ALA A 22 -12.63 -9.80 7.24
N LEU A 23 -12.85 -9.23 6.05
CA LEU A 23 -11.81 -8.57 5.26
C LEU A 23 -11.16 -7.40 6.00
N ALA A 24 -11.94 -6.60 6.74
CA ALA A 24 -11.45 -5.45 7.49
C ALA A 24 -10.65 -5.83 8.76
N ALA A 25 -10.81 -7.07 9.25
CA ALA A 25 -10.10 -7.55 10.44
C ALA A 25 -8.66 -8.02 10.14
N LEU A 26 -8.35 -8.31 8.88
CA LEU A 26 -7.02 -8.75 8.43
C LEU A 26 -6.01 -7.61 8.54
N ARG A 27 -4.82 -7.90 9.08
CA ARG A 27 -3.82 -6.89 9.45
C ARG A 27 -2.57 -6.92 8.58
N THR A 28 -2.27 -8.07 7.98
CA THR A 28 -1.04 -8.27 7.20
C THR A 28 -1.33 -8.72 5.77
N PRO A 29 -0.44 -8.41 4.79
CA PRO A 29 -0.55 -8.93 3.43
C PRO A 29 -0.60 -10.47 3.38
N GLU A 30 0.08 -11.14 4.30
CA GLU A 30 0.14 -12.60 4.42
C GLU A 30 -1.21 -13.19 4.83
N GLU A 31 -1.87 -12.59 5.84
CA GLU A 31 -3.25 -12.95 6.24
C GLU A 31 -4.23 -12.76 5.07
N CYS A 32 -4.16 -11.61 4.38
CA CYS A 32 -4.97 -11.35 3.19
C CYS A 32 -4.75 -12.38 2.09
N ARG A 33 -3.49 -12.77 1.85
CA ARG A 33 -3.13 -13.74 0.82
C ARG A 33 -3.65 -15.14 1.15
N ALA A 34 -3.56 -15.57 2.40
CA ALA A 34 -4.11 -16.85 2.86
C ALA A 34 -5.64 -16.86 2.71
N PHE A 35 -6.32 -15.86 3.28
CA PHE A 35 -7.77 -15.71 3.20
C PHE A 35 -8.31 -15.76 1.77
N LEU A 36 -7.68 -15.02 0.85
CA LEU A 36 -8.13 -14.97 -0.54
C LEU A 36 -7.90 -16.28 -1.31
N ARG A 37 -6.89 -17.08 -0.93
CA ARG A 37 -6.66 -18.41 -1.54
C ARG A 37 -7.66 -19.45 -1.05
N ASP A 38 -8.13 -19.31 0.19
CA ASP A 38 -9.18 -20.19 0.73
C ASP A 38 -10.55 -19.82 0.15
N LEU A 39 -10.82 -18.53 -0.02
CA LEU A 39 -12.14 -18.03 -0.46
C LEU A 39 -12.34 -18.09 -1.98
N CYS A 40 -11.31 -17.79 -2.76
CA CYS A 40 -11.42 -17.62 -4.21
C CYS A 40 -10.76 -18.78 -4.96
N THR A 41 -11.31 -19.09 -6.13
CA THR A 41 -10.59 -19.89 -7.12
C THR A 41 -9.35 -19.13 -7.62
N PRO A 42 -8.32 -19.84 -8.13
CA PRO A 42 -7.15 -19.19 -8.70
C PRO A 42 -7.48 -18.16 -9.80
N ALA A 43 -8.49 -18.44 -10.63
CA ALA A 43 -8.91 -17.55 -11.71
C ALA A 43 -9.58 -16.26 -11.19
N GLU A 44 -10.38 -16.35 -10.13
CA GLU A 44 -11.00 -15.18 -9.49
C GLU A 44 -9.96 -14.28 -8.83
N LEU A 45 -9.00 -14.89 -8.11
CA LEU A 45 -7.91 -14.17 -7.49
C LEU A 45 -7.03 -13.47 -8.53
N GLN A 46 -6.70 -14.16 -9.63
CA GLN A 46 -5.96 -13.56 -10.75
C GLN A 46 -6.74 -12.38 -11.35
N ALA A 47 -8.04 -12.55 -11.60
CA ALA A 47 -8.88 -11.49 -12.16
C ALA A 47 -8.96 -10.26 -11.24
N MET A 48 -8.95 -10.44 -9.91
CA MET A 48 -8.87 -9.35 -8.95
C MET A 48 -7.52 -8.63 -9.01
N ALA A 49 -6.42 -9.39 -9.05
CA ALA A 49 -5.06 -8.84 -9.14
C ALA A 49 -4.84 -8.06 -10.45
N ASP A 50 -5.34 -8.58 -11.57
CA ASP A 50 -5.30 -7.93 -12.88
C ASP A 50 -6.03 -6.58 -12.85
N ARG A 51 -7.25 -6.55 -12.29
CA ARG A 51 -8.02 -5.30 -12.14
C ARG A 51 -7.28 -4.29 -11.28
N TRP A 52 -6.64 -4.72 -10.20
CA TRP A 52 -5.85 -3.84 -9.35
C TRP A 52 -4.61 -3.27 -10.08
N THR A 53 -3.95 -4.09 -10.90
CA THR A 53 -2.81 -3.65 -11.73
C THR A 53 -3.24 -2.60 -12.75
N VAL A 54 -4.43 -2.75 -13.33
CA VAL A 54 -5.03 -1.73 -14.21
C VAL A 54 -5.28 -0.43 -13.46
N VAL A 55 -5.72 -0.45 -12.20
CA VAL A 55 -5.90 0.77 -11.39
C VAL A 55 -4.58 1.53 -11.27
N ASP A 56 -3.46 0.87 -10.94
CA ASP A 56 -2.14 1.52 -10.88
C ASP A 56 -1.76 2.16 -12.22
N CYS A 57 -1.92 1.42 -13.32
CA CYS A 57 -1.61 1.90 -14.66
C CYS A 57 -2.44 3.12 -15.07
N LEU A 58 -3.74 3.12 -14.76
CA LEU A 58 -4.65 4.23 -15.02
C LEU A 58 -4.27 5.46 -14.20
N LYS A 59 -3.93 5.30 -12.91
CA LYS A 59 -3.49 6.41 -12.06
C LYS A 59 -2.15 7.02 -12.52
N ARG A 60 -1.33 6.24 -13.22
CA ARG A 60 -0.10 6.71 -13.89
C ARG A 60 -0.35 7.36 -15.25
N GLY A 61 -1.60 7.46 -15.70
CA GLY A 61 -1.97 8.12 -16.95
C GLY A 61 -1.67 7.30 -18.22
N LEU A 62 -1.47 5.99 -18.10
CA LEU A 62 -1.19 5.15 -19.26
C LEU A 62 -2.42 5.02 -20.18
N PRO A 63 -2.27 5.10 -21.52
CA PRO A 63 -3.37 4.90 -22.44
C PRO A 63 -3.79 3.42 -22.48
N TYR A 64 -5.07 3.14 -22.73
CA TYR A 64 -5.63 1.77 -22.61
C TYR A 64 -4.89 0.72 -23.43
N ARG A 65 -4.47 1.05 -24.67
CA ARG A 65 -3.67 0.14 -25.49
C ARG A 65 -2.32 -0.17 -24.87
N GLY A 66 -1.71 0.79 -24.17
CA GLY A 66 -0.48 0.58 -23.41
C GLY A 66 -0.70 -0.35 -22.22
N ILE A 67 -1.80 -0.15 -21.49
CA ILE A 67 -2.19 -1.01 -20.37
C ILE A 67 -2.43 -2.45 -20.85
N GLN A 68 -3.16 -2.64 -21.95
CA GLN A 68 -3.40 -3.97 -22.53
C GLN A 68 -2.09 -4.69 -22.88
N ARG A 69 -1.14 -4.00 -23.53
CA ARG A 69 0.16 -4.61 -23.87
C ARG A 69 0.97 -4.99 -22.64
N LEU A 70 0.93 -4.16 -21.60
CA LEU A 70 1.70 -4.37 -20.38
C LEU A 70 1.12 -5.50 -19.50
N THR A 71 -0.20 -5.59 -19.44
CA THR A 71 -0.91 -6.43 -18.45
C THR A 71 -1.61 -7.65 -19.06
N GLY A 72 -1.79 -7.68 -20.38
CA GLY A 72 -2.63 -8.68 -21.05
C GLY A 72 -4.13 -8.51 -20.82
N VAL A 73 -4.56 -7.55 -19.98
CA VAL A 73 -5.97 -7.32 -19.66
C VAL A 73 -6.69 -6.70 -20.85
N SER A 74 -7.86 -7.24 -21.19
CA SER A 74 -8.64 -6.75 -22.34
C SER A 74 -9.07 -5.29 -22.18
N VAL A 75 -9.18 -4.58 -23.31
CA VAL A 75 -9.64 -3.18 -23.33
C VAL A 75 -11.03 -3.03 -22.70
N THR A 76 -11.92 -4.02 -22.89
CA THR A 76 -13.24 -4.04 -22.26
C THR A 76 -13.15 -4.07 -20.73
N THR A 77 -12.25 -4.88 -20.17
CA THR A 77 -12.03 -4.92 -18.71
C THR A 77 -11.38 -3.63 -18.23
N ILE A 78 -10.39 -3.10 -18.97
CA ILE A 78 -9.76 -1.82 -18.65
C ILE A 78 -10.80 -0.69 -18.59
N GLY A 79 -11.68 -0.61 -19.59
CA GLY A 79 -12.76 0.39 -19.63
C GLY A 79 -13.71 0.28 -18.44
N ARG A 80 -14.06 -0.95 -18.00
CA ARG A 80 -14.87 -1.16 -16.79
C ARG A 80 -14.16 -0.66 -15.54
N VAL A 81 -12.87 -0.99 -15.36
CA VAL A 81 -12.07 -0.53 -14.23
C VAL A 81 -11.98 1.00 -14.23
N ALA A 82 -11.68 1.62 -15.36
CA ALA A 82 -11.60 3.07 -15.50
C ALA A 82 -12.93 3.76 -15.13
N ARG A 83 -14.06 3.21 -15.57
CA ARG A 83 -15.38 3.73 -15.19
C ARG A 83 -15.62 3.69 -13.68
N PHE A 84 -15.31 2.57 -13.01
CA PHE A 84 -15.48 2.45 -11.56
C PHE A 84 -14.42 3.22 -10.76
N LEU A 85 -13.25 3.47 -11.34
CA LEU A 85 -12.26 4.36 -10.74
C LEU A 85 -12.73 5.82 -10.79
N ALA A 86 -13.32 6.26 -11.90
CA ALA A 86 -13.76 7.66 -12.07
C ALA A 86 -15.09 7.98 -11.36
N ALA A 87 -16.05 7.04 -11.38
CA ALA A 87 -17.43 7.29 -10.94
C ALA A 87 -18.04 6.09 -10.18
N GLY A 88 -17.21 5.25 -9.56
CA GLY A 88 -17.67 4.14 -8.74
C GLY A 88 -17.83 4.49 -7.26
N HIS A 89 -17.73 3.49 -6.41
CA HIS A 89 -17.97 3.59 -4.97
C HIS A 89 -16.77 4.15 -4.17
N GLY A 90 -15.73 4.68 -4.82
CA GLY A 90 -14.54 5.27 -4.17
C GLY A 90 -13.58 4.28 -3.49
N GLY A 91 -13.84 2.97 -3.56
CA GLY A 91 -13.00 1.93 -2.94
C GLY A 91 -11.58 1.88 -3.51
N TYR A 92 -11.43 1.97 -4.83
CA TYR A 92 -10.11 1.98 -5.48
C TYR A 92 -9.26 3.16 -5.02
N ASP A 93 -9.82 4.37 -4.99
CA ASP A 93 -9.09 5.56 -4.55
C ASP A 93 -8.72 5.51 -3.08
N THR A 94 -9.62 5.02 -2.23
CA THR A 94 -9.33 4.84 -0.80
C THR A 94 -8.16 3.91 -0.57
N ALA A 95 -8.15 2.75 -1.23
CA ALA A 95 -7.06 1.77 -1.12
C ALA A 95 -5.73 2.35 -1.66
N ALA A 96 -5.75 2.94 -2.85
CA ALA A 96 -4.56 3.50 -3.49
C ALA A 96 -3.94 4.64 -2.66
N ARG A 97 -4.78 5.52 -2.11
CA ARG A 97 -4.34 6.62 -1.23
C ARG A 97 -3.70 6.10 0.05
N ARG A 98 -4.31 5.11 0.72
CA ARG A 98 -3.76 4.52 1.95
C ARG A 98 -2.40 3.86 1.71
N LEU A 99 -2.24 3.13 0.60
CA LEU A 99 -0.96 2.52 0.23
C LEU A 99 0.14 3.56 -0.03
N ALA A 100 -0.20 4.69 -0.65
CA ALA A 100 0.75 5.79 -0.85
C ALA A 100 1.19 6.39 0.50
N GLN A 101 0.27 6.59 1.44
CA GLN A 101 0.56 7.12 2.78
C GLN A 101 1.48 6.19 3.59
N THR A 102 1.26 4.89 3.55
CA THR A 102 2.13 3.91 4.22
C THR A 102 3.56 3.94 3.68
N ARG A 103 3.73 4.18 2.37
CA ARG A 103 5.06 4.30 1.74
C ARG A 103 5.80 5.60 2.08
N SER A 104 5.06 6.67 2.35
CA SER A 104 5.62 8.00 2.65
C SER A 104 5.83 8.28 4.14
N ALA A 105 5.39 7.40 5.04
CA ALA A 105 5.66 7.55 6.47
C ALA A 105 7.17 7.41 6.72
N PRO A 106 7.83 8.41 7.34
CA PRO A 106 9.26 8.32 7.63
C PRO A 106 9.47 7.15 8.60
N ALA A 107 10.41 6.27 8.26
CA ALA A 107 10.94 5.29 9.19
C ALA A 107 11.17 5.99 10.52
N ARG A 108 10.42 5.60 11.56
CA ARG A 108 10.61 6.11 12.91
C ARG A 108 12.06 5.84 13.29
N ARG A 109 12.91 6.85 13.15
CA ARG A 109 14.25 6.87 13.74
C ARG A 109 14.04 6.80 15.25
N GLY A 110 14.22 5.61 15.81
CA GLY A 110 14.45 5.46 17.24
C GLY A 110 15.79 6.10 17.56
N ALA A 111 15.74 7.36 17.99
CA ALA A 111 16.79 8.03 18.72
C ALA A 111 16.53 7.86 20.22
N GLY A 112 17.58 7.53 20.97
CA GLY A 112 17.63 7.47 22.44
C GLY A 112 18.12 6.09 22.91
N ALA A 113 19.32 5.92 23.49
CA ALA A 113 19.96 6.79 24.47
C ALA A 113 21.48 6.91 24.28
N SER A 114 21.96 8.15 24.33
CA SER A 114 23.34 8.50 24.66
C SER A 114 23.25 9.56 25.76
N THR A 115 23.21 9.11 27.01
CA THR A 115 23.46 9.96 28.17
C THR A 115 24.92 9.80 28.53
N GLU A 116 25.73 10.81 28.22
CA GLU A 116 26.93 11.12 29.00
C GLU A 116 27.33 12.58 28.70
N SER A 117 26.95 13.46 29.62
CA SER A 117 27.52 14.80 29.74
C SER A 117 27.51 15.20 31.21
N THR A 118 28.70 15.18 31.81
CA THR A 118 29.15 15.96 32.98
C THR A 118 30.61 15.55 33.21
N ALA A 119 31.57 16.37 33.59
CA ALA A 119 31.78 17.81 33.67
C ALA A 119 33.28 17.93 34.03
N GLY A 120 34.02 18.87 33.43
CA GLY A 120 35.46 19.01 33.70
C GLY A 120 36.02 20.36 33.26
N VAL A 121 35.65 21.42 33.97
CA VAL A 121 36.22 22.77 33.85
C VAL A 121 37.57 22.83 34.56
N GLY A 122 38.63 23.28 33.87
CA GLY A 122 39.96 23.40 34.49
C GLY A 122 41.03 24.12 33.66
N LYS A 123 40.97 25.46 33.63
CA LYS A 123 42.10 26.43 33.58
C LYS A 123 43.22 26.29 32.52
N ARG A 124 43.34 27.37 31.74
CA ARG A 124 44.55 28.19 31.47
C ARG A 124 45.76 27.50 30.79
N ALA A 125 46.14 27.99 29.61
CA ALA A 125 47.25 28.96 29.43
C ALA A 125 47.91 28.87 28.03
N ARG A 126 48.17 30.07 27.44
CA ARG A 126 49.24 30.44 26.48
C ARG A 126 49.19 29.82 25.07
N ARG A 127 48.75 30.55 24.04
CA ARG A 127 49.55 31.47 23.18
C ARG A 127 50.92 30.92 22.76
N ARG A 128 51.13 30.64 21.47
CA ARG A 128 51.87 31.48 20.50
C ARG A 128 51.95 30.83 19.11
N MET A 129 51.80 31.66 18.08
CA MET A 129 52.17 31.40 16.68
C MET A 129 53.68 31.52 16.47
N GLU A 130 54.13 30.85 15.41
CA GLU A 130 55.18 31.20 14.44
C GLU A 130 56.69 31.16 14.78
N ALA A 131 57.38 30.47 13.85
CA ALA A 131 58.64 30.81 13.18
C ALA A 131 59.98 30.24 13.68
N ALA A 132 60.56 29.44 12.77
CA ALA A 132 61.96 29.40 12.33
C ALA A 132 63.05 28.76 13.22
N ARG A 133 63.72 27.72 12.71
CA ARG A 133 65.08 27.73 12.12
C ARG A 133 65.66 26.31 12.07
N HIS A 134 66.31 26.00 10.94
CA HIS A 134 67.44 25.10 10.73
C HIS A 134 67.64 23.92 11.69
N GLU A 135 67.54 22.70 11.16
CA GLU A 135 68.68 21.82 10.86
C GLU A 135 68.26 20.72 9.88
#